data_AF-L0AW23-F1
#
_entry.id   AF-L0AW23-F1
#
_cell.length_a   1.000
_cell.length_b   1.000
_cell.length_c   1.000
_cell.angle_alpha   90.00
_cell.angle_beta   90.00
_cell.angle_gamma   90.00
#
_symmetry.space_group_name_H-M   'P 1'
#
loop_
_entity.id
_entity.type
_entity.pdbx_description
1 polymer ?
#
loop_
_entity_poly.entity_id
_entity_poly.type
_entity_poly.pdbx_seq_one_letter_code
_entity_poly.pdbx_strand_id
1 'polypeptide(L)'
;MDDESNDDCTVENSEDSGIKIRLYAPKNGKAINKITDREKVIGELNEDYAGYLCELYSKCNTKLLRVHTEAAGYEVYLSHYMNSGSGWNVIEEKEFGTKLKDMKK
;
A
#
# COMPACT_ATOMS: atom_id res chain seq x y z
N MET A 1 9.48 14.85 14.89
CA MET A 1 9.17 13.81 13.90
C MET A 1 7.68 13.90 13.71
N ASP A 2 7.23 14.32 12.54
CA ASP A 2 5.81 14.51 12.28
C ASP A 2 5.13 13.15 12.28
N ASP A 3 4.26 12.93 13.25
CA ASP A 3 3.40 11.75 13.33
C ASP A 3 2.31 11.93 12.25
N GLU A 4 2.46 11.22 11.13
CA GLU A 4 1.46 11.20 10.06
C GLU A 4 0.23 10.35 10.42
N SER A 5 0.23 9.70 11.58
CA SER A 5 -0.93 8.96 12.09
C SER A 5 -2.08 9.90 12.41
N ASN A 6 -3.30 9.39 12.32
CA ASN A 6 -4.52 10.10 12.69
C ASN A 6 -5.47 9.18 13.48
N ASP A 7 -6.70 9.61 13.74
CA ASP A 7 -7.67 8.84 14.52
C ASP A 7 -8.10 7.51 13.88
N ASP A 8 -7.92 7.37 12.56
CA ASP A 8 -8.35 6.19 11.81
C ASP A 8 -7.20 5.22 11.48
N CYS A 9 -5.98 5.74 11.33
CA CYS A 9 -4.84 4.99 10.82
C CYS A 9 -3.53 5.37 11.53
N THR A 10 -2.74 4.35 11.85
CA THR A 10 -1.34 4.50 12.27
C THR A 10 -0.44 4.44 11.05
N VAL A 11 0.50 5.37 10.96
CA VAL A 11 1.50 5.43 9.90
C VAL A 11 2.88 5.16 10.47
N GLU A 12 3.54 4.10 10.01
CA GLU A 12 4.92 3.81 10.36
C GLU A 12 5.83 4.06 9.17
N ASN A 13 6.90 4.82 9.40
CA ASN A 13 7.89 5.14 8.39
C ASN A 13 9.21 4.44 8.74
N SER A 14 9.81 3.76 7.76
CA SER A 14 11.15 3.19 7.86
C SER A 14 11.91 3.35 6.55
N GLU A 15 13.20 3.10 6.58
CA GLU A 15 14.06 3.12 5.38
C GLU A 15 14.98 1.90 5.40
N ASP A 16 15.01 1.16 4.29
CA ASP A 16 15.91 0.02 4.08
C ASP A 16 16.61 0.19 2.73
N SER A 17 17.95 0.25 2.72
CA SER A 17 18.74 0.29 1.49
C SER A 17 18.35 1.43 0.52
N GLY A 18 17.99 2.60 1.08
CA GLY A 18 17.52 3.77 0.35
C GLY A 18 16.09 3.67 -0.20
N ILE A 19 15.37 2.60 0.14
CA ILE A 19 13.93 2.45 -0.12
C ILE A 19 13.20 2.99 1.09
N LYS A 20 12.37 4.02 0.88
CA LYS A 20 11.44 4.51 1.88
C LYS A 20 10.25 3.57 1.94
N ILE A 21 9.97 3.05 3.13
CA ILE A 21 8.86 2.14 3.40
C ILE A 21 7.90 2.87 4.32
N ARG A 22 6.63 2.91 3.92
CA ARG A 22 5.56 3.46 4.72
C ARG A 22 4.45 2.44 4.88
N LEU A 23 4.13 2.12 6.12
CA LEU A 23 3.06 1.21 6.49
C LEU A 23 1.86 2.02 6.97
N TYR A 24 0.68 1.65 6.49
CA TYR A 24 -0.59 2.24 6.92
C TYR A 24 -1.45 1.12 7.48
N ALA A 25 -1.71 1.16 8.79
CA ALA A 25 -2.53 0.19 9.48
C ALA A 25 -3.75 0.89 10.09
N PRO A 26 -5.00 0.44 9.79
CA PRO A 26 -6.17 0.94 10.47
C PRO A 26 -6.10 0.69 11.97
N LYS A 27 -6.64 1.62 12.75
CA LYS A 27 -6.85 1.42 14.19
C LYS A 27 -8.06 0.50 14.44
N ASN A 28 -8.17 -0.03 15.65
CA ASN A 28 -9.22 -0.98 16.03
C ASN A 28 -10.63 -0.49 15.62
N GLY A 29 -11.38 -1.35 14.93
CA GLY A 29 -12.73 -1.05 14.45
C GLY A 29 -12.77 -0.20 13.18
N LYS A 30 -11.63 0.07 12.54
CA LYS A 30 -11.52 0.74 11.24
C LYS A 30 -11.00 -0.23 10.19
N ALA A 31 -11.29 0.08 8.94
CA ALA A 31 -10.80 -0.65 7.78
C ALA A 31 -10.45 0.36 6.67
N ILE A 32 -9.47 -0.01 5.84
CA ILE A 32 -9.21 0.69 4.58
C ILE A 32 -10.32 0.29 3.62
N ASN A 33 -11.02 1.26 3.04
CA ASN A 33 -12.01 1.07 1.99
C ASN A 33 -11.61 1.76 0.68
N LYS A 34 -10.75 2.77 0.75
CA LYS A 34 -10.34 3.58 -0.39
C LYS A 34 -8.90 4.00 -0.26
N ILE A 35 -8.18 3.94 -1.37
CA ILE A 35 -6.77 4.29 -1.45
C ILE A 35 -6.59 5.37 -2.51
N THR A 36 -5.97 6.47 -2.11
CA THR A 36 -5.80 7.65 -2.95
C THR A 36 -4.36 8.15 -2.94
N ASP A 37 -3.86 8.59 -4.08
CA ASP A 37 -2.67 9.44 -4.18
C ASP A 37 -3.12 10.85 -4.54
N ARG A 38 -3.13 11.72 -3.53
CA ARG A 38 -3.79 13.04 -3.60
C ARG A 38 -5.27 12.88 -3.95
N GLU A 39 -5.70 13.42 -5.08
CA GLU A 39 -7.09 13.35 -5.56
C GLU A 39 -7.37 12.11 -6.43
N LYS A 40 -6.33 11.34 -6.81
CA LYS A 40 -6.48 10.18 -7.69
C LYS A 40 -6.75 8.92 -6.89
N VAL A 41 -7.87 8.26 -7.18
CA VAL A 41 -8.18 6.93 -6.64
C VAL A 41 -7.25 5.89 -7.28
N ILE A 42 -6.53 5.14 -6.44
CA ILE A 42 -5.68 4.01 -6.84
C ILE A 42 -6.48 2.71 -6.79
N GLY A 43 -7.26 2.53 -5.72
CA GLY A 43 -8.09 1.37 -5.48
C GLY A 43 -9.24 1.68 -4.53
N GLU A 44 -10.35 0.98 -4.71
CA GLU A 44 -11.54 1.04 -3.87
C GLU A 44 -11.97 -0.40 -3.58
N LEU A 45 -12.19 -0.69 -2.31
CA LEU A 45 -12.62 -1.99 -1.83
C LEU A 45 -14.15 -1.96 -1.69
N ASN A 46 -14.81 -3.02 -2.13
CA ASN A 46 -16.25 -3.16 -1.93
C ASN A 46 -16.54 -3.60 -0.48
N GLU A 47 -17.82 -3.66 -0.11
CA GLU A 47 -18.26 -4.00 1.26
C GLU A 47 -17.87 -5.43 1.71
N ASP A 48 -17.52 -6.31 0.78
CA ASP A 48 -17.13 -7.70 1.06
C ASP A 48 -15.64 -7.82 1.46
N TYR A 49 -14.85 -6.76 1.27
CA TYR A 49 -13.41 -6.74 1.57
C TYR A 49 -13.04 -5.63 2.55
N ALA A 50 -12.31 -5.98 3.60
CA ALA A 50 -11.71 -5.03 4.53
C ALA A 50 -10.20 -4.96 4.33
N GLY A 51 -9.67 -3.78 4.00
CA GLY A 51 -8.23 -3.57 3.96
C GLY A 51 -7.67 -3.39 5.37
N TYR A 52 -6.64 -4.15 5.74
CA TYR A 52 -6.05 -4.13 7.09
C TYR A 52 -4.59 -3.67 7.11
N LEU A 53 -3.92 -3.59 5.96
CA LEU A 53 -2.56 -3.06 5.85
C LEU A 53 -2.30 -2.55 4.42
N CYS A 54 -1.67 -1.39 4.31
CA CYS A 54 -1.03 -0.94 3.07
C CYS A 54 0.46 -0.75 3.28
N GLU A 55 1.24 -1.18 2.30
CA GLU A 55 2.70 -1.03 2.28
C GLU A 55 3.11 -0.24 1.04
N LEU A 56 3.66 0.95 1.26
CA LEU A 56 4.17 1.81 0.21
C LEU A 56 5.70 1.80 0.21
N TYR A 57 6.28 1.34 -0.88
CA TYR A 57 7.71 1.34 -1.14
C TYR A 57 8.05 2.42 -2.16
N SER A 58 9.01 3.29 -1.85
CA SER A 58 9.39 4.38 -2.75
C SER A 58 10.90 4.51 -2.86
N LYS A 59 11.43 4.52 -4.09
CA LYS A 59 12.83 4.83 -4.40
C LYS A 59 12.89 5.62 -5.71
N CYS A 60 13.54 6.79 -5.69
CA CYS A 60 13.58 7.72 -6.81
C CYS A 60 12.16 8.05 -7.33
N ASN A 61 11.87 7.78 -8.61
CA ASN A 61 10.57 8.04 -9.24
C ASN A 61 9.63 6.83 -9.24
N THR A 62 10.03 5.71 -8.65
CA THR A 62 9.24 4.49 -8.63
C THR A 62 8.61 4.29 -7.26
N LYS A 63 7.30 4.05 -7.26
CA LYS A 63 6.52 3.63 -6.09
C LYS A 63 5.88 2.28 -6.35
N LEU A 64 5.88 1.42 -5.34
CA LEU A 64 5.14 0.17 -5.32
C LEU A 64 4.21 0.19 -4.11
N LEU A 65 2.96 -0.21 -4.30
CA LEU A 65 1.96 -0.31 -3.25
C LEU A 65 1.45 -1.75 -3.19
N ARG A 66 1.46 -2.33 -1.99
CA ARG A 66 0.76 -3.59 -1.68
C ARG A 66 -0.36 -3.31 -0.71
N VAL A 67 -1.53 -3.88 -0.97
CA VAL A 67 -2.73 -3.74 -0.14
C VAL A 67 -3.13 -5.12 0.31
N HIS A 68 -3.26 -5.28 1.62
CA HIS A 68 -3.71 -6.51 2.24
C HIS A 68 -5.19 -6.37 2.57
N THR A 69 -5.99 -7.26 2.00
CA THR A 69 -7.45 -7.27 2.18
C THR A 69 -7.90 -8.63 2.65
N GLU A 70 -8.88 -8.63 3.53
CA GLU A 70 -9.54 -9.83 4.03
C GLU A 70 -11.00 -9.83 3.56
N ALA A 71 -11.47 -10.97 3.07
CA ALA A 71 -12.86 -11.17 2.69
C ALA A 71 -13.67 -11.84 3.81
N ALA A 72 -15.00 -11.79 3.69
CA ALA A 72 -15.90 -12.58 4.53
C ALA A 72 -15.53 -14.08 4.45
N GLY A 73 -15.02 -14.64 5.56
CA GLY A 73 -14.51 -16.01 5.61
C GLY A 73 -13.01 -16.15 5.85
N TYR A 74 -12.30 -15.06 6.17
CA TYR A 74 -10.86 -15.03 6.49
C TYR A 74 -9.94 -15.35 5.29
N GLU A 75 -10.45 -15.20 4.07
CA GLU A 75 -9.63 -15.29 2.87
C GLU A 75 -8.83 -14.00 2.67
N VAL A 76 -7.52 -14.13 2.49
CA VAL A 76 -6.61 -12.99 2.33
C VAL A 76 -6.27 -12.81 0.86
N TYR A 77 -6.41 -11.58 0.39
CA TYR A 77 -6.10 -11.15 -0.97
C TYR A 77 -5.06 -10.03 -0.94
N LEU A 78 -4.15 -10.04 -1.92
CA LEU A 78 -3.10 -9.04 -2.06
C LEU A 78 -3.27 -8.31 -3.40
N SER A 79 -3.54 -7.02 -3.33
CA SER A 79 -3.54 -6.16 -4.52
C SER A 79 -2.22 -5.42 -4.63
N HIS A 80 -1.66 -5.37 -5.84
CA HIS A 80 -0.35 -4.79 -6.11
C HIS A 80 -0.46 -3.70 -7.16
N TYR A 81 0.22 -2.58 -6.91
CA TYR A 81 0.21 -1.43 -7.80
C TYR A 81 1.62 -0.86 -7.97
N MET A 82 1.87 -0.26 -9.13
CA MET A 82 3.12 0.44 -9.43
C MET A 82 2.85 1.82 -10.02
N ASN A 83 3.68 2.78 -9.63
CA ASN A 83 3.75 4.08 -10.28
C ASN A 83 5.22 4.41 -10.61
N SER A 84 5.51 4.55 -11.91
CA SER A 84 6.84 4.88 -12.44
C SER A 84 6.94 6.33 -12.94
N GLY A 85 6.06 7.22 -12.46
CA GLY A 85 6.01 8.63 -12.81
C GLY A 85 4.86 9.01 -13.77
N SER A 86 4.23 8.05 -14.44
CA SER A 86 3.07 8.25 -15.32
C SER A 86 1.72 7.97 -14.65
N GLY A 87 1.72 7.55 -13.38
CA GLY A 87 0.53 7.18 -12.62
C GLY A 87 0.52 5.72 -12.20
N TRP A 88 -0.52 5.36 -11.43
CA TRP A 88 -0.70 4.04 -10.85
C TRP A 88 -1.30 3.05 -11.84
N ASN A 89 -0.72 1.84 -11.90
CA ASN A 89 -1.23 0.69 -12.65
C ASN A 89 -1.29 -0.52 -11.71
N VAL A 90 -2.28 -1.38 -11.92
CA VAL A 90 -2.34 -2.70 -11.28
C VAL A 90 -1.27 -3.58 -11.89
N ILE A 91 -0.55 -4.33 -11.06
CA ILE A 91 0.46 -5.31 -11.49
C ILE A 91 0.23 -6.64 -10.78
N GLU A 92 0.81 -7.70 -11.32
CA GLU A 92 0.76 -9.02 -10.69
C GLU A 92 1.75 -9.11 -9.51
N GLU A 93 1.50 -10.01 -8.56
CA GLU A 93 2.39 -10.26 -7.41
C GLU A 93 3.84 -10.58 -7.85
N LYS A 94 3.98 -11.39 -8.90
CA LYS A 94 5.29 -11.76 -9.44
C LYS A 94 6.05 -10.54 -9.98
N GLU A 95 5.34 -9.64 -10.67
CA GLU A 95 5.92 -8.39 -11.14
C GLU A 95 6.30 -7.50 -9.97
N PHE A 96 5.42 -7.36 -8.97
CA PHE A 96 5.70 -6.59 -7.76
C PHE A 96 6.97 -7.06 -7.06
N GLY A 97 7.09 -8.37 -6.83
CA GLY A 97 8.27 -8.96 -6.20
C GLY A 97 9.55 -8.75 -7.01
N THR A 98 9.45 -8.76 -8.34
CA THR A 98 10.58 -8.48 -9.23
C THR A 98 11.01 -7.01 -9.11
N LYS A 99 10.06 -6.08 -9.20
CA LYS A 99 10.33 -4.64 -9.09
C LYS A 99 10.89 -4.25 -7.72
N LEU A 100 10.37 -4.83 -6.63
CA LEU A 100 10.86 -4.56 -5.28
C LEU A 100 12.30 -5.05 -5.11
N LYS A 101 12.66 -6.21 -5.69
CA LYS A 101 14.06 -6.67 -5.72
C LYS A 101 14.95 -5.74 -6.54
N ASP A 102 14.47 -5.24 -7.67
CA ASP A 102 15.22 -4.30 -8.49
C ASP A 102 15.43 -2.95 -7.79
N MET A 103 14.50 -2.51 -6.92
CA MET A 103 14.70 -1.34 -6.06
C MET A 103 15.82 -1.53 -5.03
N LYS A 104 16.10 -2.77 -4.60
CA LYS A 104 17.14 -3.07 -3.60
C LYS A 104 18.55 -3.16 -4.21
N LYS A 105 18.65 -3.26 -5.53
CA LYS A 105 19.91 -3.18 -6.27
C LYS A 105 20.42 -1.74 -6.32
#